data_AF-A0A8S3F761-F1
#
_entry.id   AF-A0A8S3F761-F1
#
_cell.length_a   1.000
_cell.length_b   1.000
_cell.length_c   1.000
_cell.angle_alpha   90.00
_cell.angle_beta   90.00
_cell.angle_gamma   90.00
#
_symmetry.space_group_name_H-M   'P 1'
#
loop_
_entity.id
_entity.type
_entity.pdbx_description
1 polymer ?
#
loop_
_entity_poly.entity_id
_entity_poly.type
_entity_poly.pdbx_seq_one_letter_code
_entity_poly.pdbx_strand_id
1 'polypeptide(L)'
;NDSEQEDSEVRKLTAKIEQEKQQQQQQPRPPSTHSSHQTALKKTMILSSDELKRLNLKLGKNKVEFSVTTSIQGTTTVDANIFLFDHMTKFVISDIDGTITKSDVLGHIIPLVGGDWSHDGIAEFFNAIQENGYQFIYLSARAIGQSQITRNFLKNVKQYDRELPIGPLLISPDTLMTALYREVIEKKPEYFKIECLKNIASLFPAKNPFYAGFGNRINLIHKNSFLISR
;
A
#
# COMPACT_ATOMS: atom_id res chain seq x y z
N ASN A 1 4.74 2.73 -37.76
CA ASN A 1 6.15 2.59 -37.34
C ASN A 1 6.35 2.75 -35.84
N ASP A 2 5.70 3.70 -35.16
CA ASP A 2 5.83 3.81 -33.68
C ASP A 2 5.06 2.72 -32.92
N SER A 3 3.85 2.37 -33.36
CA SER A 3 3.03 1.31 -32.73
C SER A 3 3.64 -0.09 -32.82
N GLU A 4 4.39 -0.38 -33.89
CA GLU A 4 5.08 -1.66 -34.08
C GLU A 4 6.40 -1.74 -33.29
N GLN A 5 7.03 -0.58 -33.04
CA GLN A 5 8.20 -0.48 -32.19
C GLN A 5 7.82 -0.65 -30.71
N GLU A 6 6.73 -0.04 -30.27
CA GLU A 6 6.18 -0.23 -28.92
C GLU A 6 5.80 -1.71 -28.67
N ASP A 7 5.08 -2.35 -29.60
CA ASP A 7 4.71 -3.76 -29.49
C ASP A 7 5.94 -4.70 -29.44
N SER A 8 7.01 -4.34 -30.13
CA SER A 8 8.28 -5.09 -30.13
C SER A 8 9.02 -4.97 -28.79
N GLU A 9 9.04 -3.77 -28.20
CA GLU A 9 9.64 -3.55 -26.90
C GLU A 9 8.86 -4.22 -25.78
N VAL A 10 7.52 -4.18 -25.83
CA VAL A 10 6.63 -4.87 -24.88
C VAL A 10 6.87 -6.39 -24.91
N ARG A 11 7.03 -6.99 -26.10
CA ARG A 11 7.33 -8.42 -26.23
C ARG A 11 8.72 -8.77 -25.67
N LYS A 12 9.73 -7.93 -25.90
CA LYS A 12 11.08 -8.14 -25.37
C LYS A 12 11.12 -8.03 -23.84
N LEU A 13 10.39 -7.07 -23.26
CA LEU A 13 10.24 -6.97 -21.80
C LEU A 13 9.52 -8.18 -21.22
N THR A 14 8.43 -8.63 -21.86
CA THR A 14 7.66 -9.81 -21.42
C THR A 14 8.54 -11.06 -21.36
N ALA A 15 9.35 -11.30 -22.39
CA ALA A 15 10.26 -12.44 -22.44
C ALA A 15 11.34 -12.39 -21.33
N LYS A 16 11.84 -11.19 -21.01
CA LYS A 16 12.84 -10.99 -19.95
C LYS A 16 12.28 -11.27 -18.56
N ILE A 17 11.02 -10.90 -18.32
CA ILE A 17 10.29 -11.15 -17.07
C ILE A 17 10.00 -12.65 -16.88
N GLU A 18 9.63 -13.36 -17.95
CA GLU A 18 9.42 -14.81 -17.92
C GLU A 18 10.72 -15.55 -17.55
N GLN A 19 11.86 -15.08 -18.07
CA GLN A 19 13.18 -15.62 -17.74
C GLN A 19 13.58 -15.38 -16.28
N GLU A 20 13.31 -14.21 -15.72
CA GLU A 20 13.60 -13.91 -14.30
C GLU A 20 12.72 -14.75 -13.34
N LYS A 21 11.45 -14.99 -13.69
CA LYS A 21 10.57 -15.90 -12.94
C LYS A 21 11.07 -17.34 -12.95
N GLN A 22 11.58 -17.83 -14.08
CA GLN A 22 12.13 -19.17 -14.20
C GLN A 22 13.45 -19.34 -13.43
N GLN A 23 14.30 -18.30 -13.41
CA GLN A 23 15.55 -18.32 -12.63
C GLN A 23 15.32 -18.33 -11.11
N GLN A 24 14.23 -17.71 -10.62
CA GLN A 24 13.89 -17.78 -9.19
C GLN A 24 13.31 -19.13 -8.75
N GLN A 25 12.80 -19.97 -9.67
CA GLN A 25 12.28 -21.30 -9.37
C GLN A 25 13.33 -22.43 -9.47
N GLN A 26 14.51 -22.17 -10.04
CA GLN A 26 15.55 -23.20 -10.30
C GLN A 26 16.80 -23.08 -9.42
N GLN A 27 16.68 -22.67 -8.15
CA GLN A 27 17.78 -22.91 -7.21
C GLN A 27 17.77 -24.39 -6.77
N PRO A 28 18.82 -25.17 -7.04
CA PRO A 28 18.87 -26.58 -6.65
C PRO A 28 18.98 -26.72 -5.13
N ARG A 29 18.16 -27.61 -4.57
CA ARG A 29 18.22 -28.00 -3.16
C ARG A 29 19.50 -28.83 -2.93
N PRO A 30 20.34 -28.54 -1.91
CA PRO A 30 21.43 -29.44 -1.57
C PRO A 30 20.87 -30.77 -1.04
N PRO A 31 21.54 -31.90 -1.30
CA PRO A 31 21.08 -33.20 -0.81
C PRO A 31 21.20 -33.26 0.72
N SER A 32 20.08 -33.46 1.39
CA SER A 32 20.01 -33.57 2.85
C SER A 32 20.21 -35.01 3.29
N THR A 33 21.43 -35.33 3.76
CA THR A 33 21.65 -36.42 4.71
C THR A 33 21.72 -35.84 6.13
N HIS A 34 21.10 -36.57 7.06
CA HIS A 34 21.07 -36.41 8.52
C HIS A 34 19.81 -35.81 9.15
N SER A 35 19.09 -36.72 9.79
CA SER A 35 17.99 -36.55 10.73
C SER A 35 18.35 -35.68 11.92
N SER A 36 17.67 -34.55 12.07
CA SER A 36 17.44 -33.91 13.37
C SER A 36 16.05 -33.27 13.33
N HIS A 37 15.28 -33.40 14.40
CA HIS A 37 13.98 -32.74 14.56
C HIS A 37 14.15 -31.22 14.58
N GLN A 38 14.29 -30.61 13.41
CA GLN A 38 14.10 -29.17 13.25
C GLN A 38 12.60 -28.97 13.03
N THR A 39 11.93 -28.39 14.03
CA THR A 39 10.61 -27.78 13.84
C THR A 39 10.69 -26.88 12.62
N ALA A 40 10.04 -27.30 11.53
CA ALA A 40 10.00 -26.53 10.30
C ALA A 40 9.32 -25.18 10.61
N LEU A 41 10.11 -24.10 10.66
CA LEU A 41 9.59 -22.75 10.81
C LEU A 41 8.65 -22.47 9.63
N LYS A 42 7.35 -22.44 9.90
CA LYS A 42 6.35 -22.10 8.88
C LYS A 42 6.45 -20.62 8.60
N LYS A 43 6.89 -20.26 7.39
CA LYS A 43 6.87 -18.87 6.92
C LYS A 43 5.41 -18.39 6.87
N THR A 44 5.08 -17.34 7.61
CA THR A 44 3.76 -16.70 7.63
C THR A 44 3.94 -15.18 7.59
N MET A 45 3.02 -14.50 6.90
CA MET A 45 2.91 -13.04 6.89
C MET A 45 1.89 -12.53 7.92
N ILE A 46 1.22 -13.44 8.63
CA ILE A 46 0.21 -13.15 9.64
C ILE A 46 0.69 -13.70 10.98
N LEU A 47 0.75 -12.83 11.98
CA LEU A 47 1.06 -13.18 13.37
C LEU A 47 -0.19 -13.75 14.06
N SER A 48 0.00 -14.73 14.93
CA SER A 48 -1.05 -15.23 15.82
C SER A 48 -1.46 -14.19 16.86
N SER A 49 -2.62 -14.39 17.51
CA SER A 49 -3.10 -13.48 18.57
C SER A 49 -2.08 -13.32 19.70
N ASP A 50 -1.41 -14.42 20.10
CA ASP A 50 -0.43 -14.37 21.19
C ASP A 50 0.87 -13.66 20.77
N GLU A 51 1.30 -13.82 19.52
CA GLU A 51 2.42 -13.05 18.97
C GLU A 51 2.09 -11.55 18.88
N LEU A 52 0.88 -11.19 18.45
CA LEU A 52 0.42 -9.80 18.40
C LEU A 52 0.36 -9.17 19.81
N LYS A 53 -0.11 -9.90 20.82
CA LYS A 53 -0.13 -9.42 22.22
C LYS A 53 1.27 -9.13 22.75
N ARG A 54 2.27 -9.93 22.37
CA ARG A 54 3.67 -9.72 22.77
C ARG A 54 4.28 -8.43 22.22
N LEU A 55 3.73 -7.88 21.14
CA LEU A 55 4.16 -6.59 20.61
C LEU A 55 3.78 -5.41 21.52
N ASN A 56 2.88 -5.60 22.49
CA ASN A 56 2.43 -4.56 23.45
C ASN A 56 2.00 -3.25 22.77
N LEU A 57 1.31 -3.38 21.63
CA LEU A 57 0.84 -2.26 20.82
C LEU A 57 -0.12 -1.38 21.62
N LYS A 58 -0.03 -0.07 21.41
CA LYS A 58 -0.99 0.93 21.91
C LYS A 58 -2.02 1.24 20.83
N LEU A 59 -3.22 1.66 21.23
CA LEU A 59 -4.22 2.14 20.29
C LEU A 59 -3.65 3.27 19.43
N GLY A 60 -3.94 3.24 18.13
CA GLY A 60 -3.39 4.13 17.13
C GLY A 60 -2.05 3.64 16.55
N LYS A 61 -1.20 4.60 16.21
CA LYS A 61 0.06 4.39 15.48
C LYS A 61 1.19 3.99 16.42
N ASN A 62 1.86 2.88 16.10
CA ASN A 62 3.06 2.39 16.79
C ASN A 62 4.23 2.36 15.80
N LYS A 63 5.35 2.99 16.15
CA LYS A 63 6.59 2.88 15.35
C LYS A 63 7.26 1.55 15.64
N VAL A 64 7.69 0.84 14.60
CA VAL A 64 8.48 -0.38 14.72
C VAL A 64 9.68 -0.32 13.79
N GLU A 65 10.71 -1.08 14.09
CA GLU A 65 11.91 -1.22 13.27
C GLU A 65 12.15 -2.70 12.96
N PHE A 66 12.42 -3.00 11.70
CA PHE A 66 12.87 -4.31 11.27
C PHE A 66 14.37 -4.24 11.02
N SER A 67 15.15 -5.11 11.66
CA SER A 67 16.60 -5.20 11.48
C SER A 67 16.99 -6.53 10.84
N VAL A 68 17.79 -6.48 9.79
CA VAL A 68 18.37 -7.66 9.14
C VAL A 68 19.89 -7.54 9.21
N THR A 69 20.54 -8.53 9.82
CA THR A 69 22.00 -8.62 9.86
C THR A 69 22.47 -9.69 8.89
N THR A 70 23.31 -9.30 7.94
CA THR A 70 24.00 -10.23 7.03
C THR A 70 25.50 -10.17 7.28
N SER A 71 26.20 -11.27 7.00
CA SER A 71 27.65 -11.35 7.18
C SER A 71 28.43 -10.37 6.28
N ILE A 72 27.85 -9.98 5.14
CA ILE A 72 28.53 -9.15 4.13
C ILE A 72 28.21 -7.66 4.30
N GLN A 73 26.93 -7.30 4.50
CA GLN A 73 26.49 -5.90 4.60
C GLN A 73 26.34 -5.40 6.05
N GLY A 74 26.56 -6.26 7.05
CA GLY A 74 26.28 -5.91 8.44
C GLY A 74 24.77 -5.79 8.71
N THR A 75 24.38 -4.92 9.63
CA THR A 75 22.98 -4.71 10.03
C THR A 75 22.35 -3.57 9.25
N THR A 76 21.25 -3.86 8.57
CA THR A 76 20.38 -2.87 7.93
C THR A 76 19.06 -2.80 8.68
N THR A 77 18.54 -1.60 8.92
CA THR A 77 17.23 -1.40 9.53
C THR A 77 16.23 -0.73 8.58
N VAL A 78 14.96 -1.02 8.77
CA VAL A 78 13.84 -0.40 8.05
C VAL A 78 12.76 0.00 9.06
N ASP A 79 12.42 1.28 9.07
CA ASP A 79 11.32 1.83 9.85
C ASP A 79 9.96 1.48 9.24
N ALA A 80 9.01 1.09 10.09
CA ALA A 80 7.62 0.87 9.71
C ALA A 80 6.66 1.36 10.80
N ASN A 81 5.36 1.31 10.51
CA ASN A 81 4.31 1.65 11.46
C ASN A 81 3.30 0.49 11.54
N ILE A 82 2.91 0.12 12.75
CA ILE A 82 1.80 -0.79 13.02
C ILE A 82 0.65 0.04 13.61
N PHE A 83 -0.56 -0.16 13.09
CA PHE A 83 -1.75 0.51 13.58
C PHE A 83 -2.62 -0.49 14.33
N LEU A 84 -2.99 -0.17 15.57
CA LEU A 84 -3.94 -0.92 16.37
C LEU A 84 -5.22 -0.10 16.50
N PHE A 85 -6.34 -0.66 16.07
CA PHE A 85 -7.65 -0.01 16.14
C PHE A 85 -8.60 -0.81 17.03
N ASP A 86 -9.57 -0.10 17.63
CA ASP A 86 -10.69 -0.77 18.29
C ASP A 86 -11.58 -1.44 17.24
N HIS A 87 -12.16 -2.58 17.59
CA HIS A 87 -13.05 -3.36 16.72
C HIS A 87 -14.31 -2.61 16.24
N MET A 88 -14.69 -1.51 16.91
CA MET A 88 -15.82 -0.65 16.55
C MET A 88 -15.43 0.55 15.70
N THR A 89 -14.13 0.74 15.45
CA THR A 89 -13.62 1.85 14.62
C THR A 89 -14.30 1.88 13.26
N LYS A 90 -14.75 3.07 12.85
CA LYS A 90 -15.30 3.33 11.52
C LYS A 90 -14.28 4.07 10.68
N PHE A 91 -14.00 3.52 9.51
CA PHE A 91 -12.97 4.05 8.63
C PHE A 91 -13.55 4.82 7.46
N VAL A 92 -12.88 5.91 7.12
CA VAL A 92 -13.03 6.61 5.84
C VAL A 92 -11.83 6.27 4.99
N ILE A 93 -12.09 5.76 3.79
CA ILE A 93 -11.05 5.41 2.82
C ILE A 93 -10.76 6.61 1.94
N SER A 94 -9.50 6.92 1.67
CA SER A 94 -9.16 7.94 0.66
C SER A 94 -8.12 7.39 -0.29
N ASP A 95 -8.42 7.43 -1.58
CA ASP A 95 -7.37 7.37 -2.59
C ASP A 95 -6.47 8.61 -2.46
N ILE A 96 -5.23 8.50 -2.92
CA ILE A 96 -4.27 9.62 -2.91
C ILE A 96 -4.22 10.26 -4.29
N ASP A 97 -3.93 9.45 -5.30
CA ASP A 97 -3.64 9.90 -6.65
C ASP A 97 -4.93 10.43 -7.30
N GLY A 98 -4.90 11.73 -7.63
CA GLY A 98 -6.01 12.49 -8.21
C GLY A 98 -7.23 12.66 -7.31
N THR A 99 -7.11 12.34 -6.02
CA THR A 99 -8.14 12.56 -4.99
C THR A 99 -7.66 13.51 -3.90
N ILE A 100 -6.48 13.22 -3.34
CA ILE A 100 -5.77 14.19 -2.49
C ILE A 100 -4.97 15.12 -3.39
N THR A 101 -4.26 14.56 -4.38
CA THR A 101 -3.55 15.35 -5.39
C THR A 101 -4.52 15.87 -6.45
N LYS A 102 -4.26 17.05 -7.01
CA LYS A 102 -5.07 17.63 -8.09
C LYS A 102 -5.01 16.84 -9.42
N SER A 103 -4.05 15.92 -9.58
CA SER A 103 -3.83 15.17 -10.82
C SER A 103 -3.17 13.81 -10.55
N ASP A 104 -3.55 12.81 -11.36
CA ASP A 104 -2.93 11.46 -11.43
C ASP A 104 -1.47 11.54 -11.90
N VAL A 105 -1.19 12.35 -12.93
CA VAL A 105 0.14 12.46 -13.57
C VAL A 105 1.12 13.19 -12.65
N LEU A 106 0.68 14.29 -12.05
CA LEU A 106 1.51 15.02 -11.09
C LEU A 106 1.75 14.17 -9.84
N GLY A 107 0.80 13.31 -9.46
CA GLY A 107 0.94 12.28 -8.43
C GLY A 107 2.30 11.57 -8.44
N HIS A 108 2.71 11.05 -9.60
CA HIS A 108 3.95 10.29 -9.76
C HIS A 108 5.24 11.15 -9.74
N ILE A 109 5.12 12.47 -9.99
CA ILE A 109 6.25 13.41 -10.15
C ILE A 109 6.38 14.39 -8.96
N ILE A 110 5.36 14.48 -8.10
CA ILE A 110 5.25 15.28 -6.85
C ILE A 110 6.54 15.37 -6.00
N PRO A 111 7.38 14.33 -5.85
CA PRO A 111 8.52 14.43 -4.94
C PRO A 111 9.62 15.38 -5.43
N LEU A 112 9.56 15.79 -6.71
CA LEU A 112 10.60 16.54 -7.40
C LEU A 112 10.22 18.01 -7.66
N VAL A 113 8.93 18.36 -7.55
CA VAL A 113 8.43 19.70 -7.89
C VAL A 113 7.84 20.32 -6.62
N GLY A 114 8.52 21.33 -6.06
CA GLY A 114 8.03 22.04 -4.88
C GLY A 114 6.63 22.65 -5.08
N GLY A 115 5.91 22.89 -3.97
CA GLY A 115 4.55 23.45 -3.96
C GLY A 115 3.52 22.52 -3.33
N ASP A 116 2.37 23.07 -2.90
CA ASP A 116 1.20 22.29 -2.47
C ASP A 116 0.35 21.93 -3.69
N TRP A 117 0.34 20.64 -4.04
CA TRP A 117 -0.40 20.08 -5.16
C TRP A 117 -1.68 19.36 -4.72
N SER A 118 -2.04 19.48 -3.44
CA SER A 118 -3.27 18.91 -2.90
C SER A 118 -4.48 19.79 -3.19
N HIS A 119 -5.68 19.21 -3.23
CA HIS A 119 -6.91 19.98 -3.37
C HIS A 119 -7.07 20.98 -2.20
N ASP A 120 -7.43 22.22 -2.52
CA ASP A 120 -7.61 23.26 -1.52
C ASP A 120 -8.72 22.88 -0.52
N GLY A 121 -8.44 23.06 0.78
CA GLY A 121 -9.38 22.75 1.87
C GLY A 121 -9.46 21.26 2.26
N ILE A 122 -8.68 20.37 1.63
CA ILE A 122 -8.73 18.94 1.93
C ILE A 122 -8.27 18.61 3.35
N ALA A 123 -7.29 19.34 3.89
CA ALA A 123 -6.82 19.11 5.25
C ALA A 123 -7.91 19.44 6.27
N GLU A 124 -8.59 20.58 6.13
CA GLU A 124 -9.72 20.96 6.98
C GLU A 124 -10.86 19.95 6.87
N PHE A 125 -11.24 19.59 5.65
CA PHE A 125 -12.29 18.60 5.40
C PHE A 125 -12.01 17.25 6.05
N PHE A 126 -10.79 16.72 5.91
CA PHE A 126 -10.43 15.44 6.52
C PHE A 126 -10.33 15.55 8.04
N ASN A 127 -9.86 16.66 8.58
CA ASN A 127 -9.87 16.88 10.03
C ASN A 127 -11.29 16.92 10.59
N ALA A 128 -12.24 17.60 9.93
CA ALA A 128 -13.63 17.61 10.35
C ALA A 128 -14.22 16.19 10.42
N ILE A 129 -13.87 15.32 9.47
CA ILE A 129 -14.25 13.90 9.50
C ILE A 129 -13.60 13.18 10.69
N GLN A 130 -12.31 13.38 10.94
CA GLN A 130 -11.60 12.75 12.06
C GLN A 130 -12.15 13.22 13.42
N GLU A 131 -12.47 14.50 13.56
CA GLU A 131 -13.06 15.10 14.76
C GLU A 131 -14.46 14.53 15.06
N ASN A 132 -15.16 14.00 14.05
CA ASN A 132 -16.41 13.25 14.22
C ASN A 132 -16.20 11.75 14.58
N GLY A 133 -14.98 11.34 14.92
CA GLY A 133 -14.66 10.00 15.43
C GLY A 133 -14.34 8.96 14.35
N TYR A 134 -14.28 9.35 13.08
CA TYR A 134 -13.85 8.46 11.99
C TYR A 134 -12.33 8.40 11.90
N GLN A 135 -11.79 7.26 11.45
CA GLN A 135 -10.36 7.07 11.22
C GLN A 135 -10.07 6.95 9.73
N PHE A 136 -8.91 7.43 9.28
CA PHE A 136 -8.57 7.38 7.86
C PHE A 136 -7.73 6.15 7.50
N ILE A 137 -7.99 5.58 6.34
CA ILE A 137 -7.09 4.64 5.65
C ILE A 137 -6.81 5.22 4.26
N TYR A 138 -5.53 5.39 3.94
CA TYR A 138 -5.10 5.93 2.65
C TYR A 138 -4.72 4.80 1.68
N LEU A 139 -5.13 4.92 0.43
CA LEU A 139 -4.80 3.99 -0.65
C LEU A 139 -3.98 4.71 -1.73
N SER A 140 -2.99 4.03 -2.29
CA SER A 140 -2.32 4.47 -3.51
C SER A 140 -2.04 3.28 -4.42
N ALA A 141 -2.17 3.51 -5.72
CA ALA A 141 -1.81 2.53 -6.75
C ALA A 141 -0.30 2.55 -7.06
N ARG A 142 0.47 3.46 -6.46
CA ARG A 142 1.93 3.54 -6.62
C ARG A 142 2.60 2.23 -6.21
N ALA A 143 3.81 1.99 -6.72
CA ALA A 143 4.60 0.82 -6.37
C ALA A 143 5.20 0.94 -4.95
N ILE A 144 5.44 -0.18 -4.29
CA ILE A 144 5.99 -0.22 -2.91
C ILE A 144 7.33 0.51 -2.77
N GLY A 145 8.13 0.58 -3.84
CA GLY A 145 9.39 1.35 -3.87
C GLY A 145 9.19 2.86 -3.68
N GLN A 146 8.00 3.38 -3.94
CA GLN A 146 7.62 4.78 -3.73
C GLN A 146 6.93 5.02 -2.39
N SER A 147 6.94 4.03 -1.49
CA SER A 147 6.17 4.11 -0.25
C SER A 147 6.65 5.20 0.70
N GLN A 148 7.97 5.40 0.80
CA GLN A 148 8.54 6.42 1.67
C GLN A 148 8.19 7.83 1.18
N ILE A 149 8.32 8.04 -0.12
CA ILE A 149 7.94 9.27 -0.81
C ILE A 149 6.46 9.59 -0.57
N THR A 150 5.58 8.61 -0.75
CA THR A 150 4.12 8.80 -0.61
C THR A 150 3.73 9.07 0.83
N ARG A 151 4.37 8.41 1.82
CA ARG A 151 4.21 8.74 3.24
C ARG A 151 4.65 10.17 3.55
N ASN A 152 5.77 10.60 3.00
CA ASN A 152 6.28 11.95 3.22
C ASN A 152 5.37 13.01 2.60
N PHE A 153 4.83 12.75 1.40
CA PHE A 153 3.81 13.61 0.80
C PHE A 153 2.63 13.83 1.75
N LEU A 154 1.99 12.76 2.24
CA LEU A 154 0.84 12.89 3.16
C LEU A 154 1.17 13.71 4.42
N LYS A 155 2.35 13.50 5.01
CA LYS A 155 2.81 14.27 6.19
C LYS A 155 3.06 15.75 5.90
N ASN A 156 3.39 16.08 4.66
CA ASN A 156 3.75 17.43 4.25
C ASN A 156 2.57 18.23 3.69
N VAL A 157 1.41 17.60 3.47
CA VAL A 157 0.18 18.33 3.13
C VAL A 157 -0.26 19.10 4.37
N LYS A 158 -0.12 20.43 4.31
CA LYS A 158 -0.54 21.36 5.36
C LYS A 158 -1.30 22.53 4.74
N GLN A 159 -2.53 22.75 5.18
CA GLN A 159 -3.38 23.84 4.72
C GLN A 159 -4.02 24.50 5.94
N TYR A 160 -3.96 25.83 6.01
CA TYR A 160 -4.57 26.60 7.11
C TYR A 160 -4.23 26.05 8.51
N ASP A 161 -2.94 25.76 8.75
CA ASP A 161 -2.42 25.16 9.99
C ASP A 161 -2.98 23.78 10.38
N ARG A 162 -3.63 23.09 9.44
CA ARG A 162 -4.08 21.70 9.58
C ARG A 162 -3.26 20.78 8.69
N GLU A 163 -2.83 19.66 9.27
CA GLU A 163 -2.21 18.55 8.54
C GLU A 163 -3.26 17.47 8.24
N LEU A 164 -2.99 16.58 7.29
CA LEU A 164 -3.90 15.44 7.09
C LEU A 164 -3.96 14.53 8.34
N PRO A 165 -5.15 13.97 8.67
CA PRO A 165 -5.30 12.91 9.66
C PRO A 165 -4.26 11.80 9.55
N ILE A 166 -3.83 11.27 10.70
CA ILE A 166 -2.91 10.12 10.70
C ILE A 166 -3.71 8.87 10.34
N GLY A 167 -3.18 8.08 9.40
CA GLY A 167 -3.79 6.81 9.03
C GLY A 167 -2.78 5.85 8.38
N PRO A 168 -3.09 4.53 8.36
CA PRO A 168 -2.32 3.57 7.56
C PRO A 168 -2.38 3.93 6.08
N LEU A 169 -1.26 3.71 5.40
CA LEU A 169 -1.11 3.87 3.95
C LEU A 169 -0.92 2.49 3.31
N LEU A 170 -1.87 2.10 2.48
CA LEU A 170 -1.84 0.87 1.71
C LEU A 170 -1.40 1.19 0.27
N ILE A 171 -0.38 0.49 -0.18
CA ILE A 171 0.29 0.72 -1.46
C ILE A 171 0.35 -0.62 -2.18
N SER A 172 0.32 -0.59 -3.51
CA SER A 172 0.46 -1.81 -4.30
C SER A 172 1.74 -2.57 -3.90
N PRO A 173 1.64 -3.87 -3.59
CA PRO A 173 2.79 -4.71 -3.26
C PRO A 173 3.67 -4.96 -4.49
N ASP A 174 3.18 -4.60 -5.67
CA ASP A 174 3.88 -4.75 -6.93
C ASP A 174 5.19 -3.93 -6.91
N THR A 175 6.27 -4.55 -7.40
CA THR A 175 7.45 -3.78 -7.80
C THR A 175 7.07 -2.86 -8.95
N LEU A 176 7.84 -1.78 -9.20
CA LEU A 176 7.55 -0.83 -10.28
C LEU A 176 7.32 -1.54 -11.63
N MET A 177 8.07 -2.61 -11.91
CA MET A 177 7.95 -3.46 -13.08
C MET A 177 6.63 -4.25 -13.12
N THR A 178 6.21 -4.84 -12.01
CA THR A 178 4.95 -5.62 -11.94
C THR A 178 3.72 -4.71 -12.00
N ALA A 179 3.82 -3.49 -11.47
CA ALA A 179 2.78 -2.46 -11.55
C ALA A 179 2.57 -1.99 -13.00
N LEU A 180 3.66 -1.70 -13.71
CA LEU A 180 3.66 -1.39 -15.15
C LEU A 180 3.04 -2.52 -15.99
N TYR A 181 3.35 -3.79 -15.68
CA TYR A 181 2.75 -4.93 -16.38
C TYR A 181 1.23 -5.00 -16.18
N ARG A 182 0.73 -4.82 -14.95
CA ARG A 182 -0.72 -4.85 -14.70
C ARG A 182 -1.47 -3.67 -15.31
N GLU A 183 -0.84 -2.50 -15.35
CA GLU A 183 -1.41 -1.29 -15.93
C GLU A 183 -1.44 -1.34 -17.47
N VAL A 184 -0.33 -1.76 -18.10
CA VAL A 184 -0.17 -1.74 -19.57
C VAL A 184 -0.70 -3.02 -20.23
N ILE A 185 -0.57 -4.17 -19.58
CA ILE A 185 -0.88 -5.49 -20.17
C ILE A 185 -2.16 -6.10 -19.58
N GLU A 186 -2.32 -6.15 -18.25
CA GLU A 186 -3.54 -6.75 -17.65
C GLU A 186 -4.75 -5.81 -17.63
N LYS A 187 -4.55 -4.49 -17.82
CA LYS A 187 -5.57 -3.44 -17.78
C LYS A 187 -6.48 -3.50 -16.54
N LYS A 188 -5.92 -3.86 -15.38
CA LYS A 188 -6.68 -4.15 -14.13
C LYS A 188 -6.06 -3.54 -12.86
N PRO A 189 -5.72 -2.25 -12.83
CA PRO A 189 -5.03 -1.63 -11.68
C PRO A 189 -5.85 -1.67 -10.38
N GLU A 190 -7.18 -1.69 -10.45
CA GLU A 190 -8.07 -1.64 -9.28
C GLU A 190 -8.22 -2.92 -8.46
N TYR A 191 -7.81 -4.09 -8.96
CA TYR A 191 -8.05 -5.37 -8.25
C TYR A 191 -7.33 -5.42 -6.90
N PHE A 192 -6.11 -4.86 -6.82
CA PHE A 192 -5.36 -4.77 -5.58
C PHE A 192 -6.14 -4.01 -4.50
N LYS A 193 -6.69 -2.82 -4.83
CA LYS A 193 -7.44 -1.98 -3.88
C LYS A 193 -8.65 -2.74 -3.34
N ILE A 194 -9.38 -3.46 -4.19
CA ILE A 194 -10.55 -4.25 -3.79
C ILE A 194 -10.16 -5.39 -2.86
N GLU A 195 -9.14 -6.19 -3.22
CA GLU A 195 -8.69 -7.31 -2.39
C GLU A 195 -8.12 -6.83 -1.04
N CYS A 196 -7.34 -5.76 -1.06
CA CYS A 196 -6.78 -5.17 0.15
C CYS A 196 -7.87 -4.69 1.12
N LEU A 197 -8.88 -3.98 0.62
CA LEU A 197 -10.02 -3.54 1.42
C LEU A 197 -10.85 -4.71 1.94
N LYS A 198 -11.08 -5.76 1.14
CA LYS A 198 -11.76 -6.99 1.59
C LYS A 198 -11.02 -7.67 2.72
N ASN A 199 -9.70 -7.78 2.62
CA ASN A 199 -8.85 -8.37 3.65
C ASN A 199 -8.95 -7.55 4.95
N ILE A 200 -8.91 -6.22 4.87
CA ILE A 200 -9.10 -5.37 6.04
C ILE A 200 -10.50 -5.55 6.63
N ALA A 201 -11.55 -5.53 5.81
CA ALA A 201 -12.92 -5.73 6.30
C ALA A 201 -13.05 -7.05 7.07
N SER A 202 -12.38 -8.11 6.60
CA SER A 202 -12.39 -9.43 7.25
C SER A 202 -11.72 -9.47 8.62
N LEU A 203 -10.90 -8.46 8.97
CA LEU A 203 -10.28 -8.34 10.29
C LEU A 203 -11.26 -7.83 11.35
N PHE A 204 -12.40 -7.26 10.95
CA PHE A 204 -13.37 -6.65 11.86
C PHE A 204 -14.63 -7.52 11.99
N PRO A 205 -15.19 -7.66 13.21
CA PRO A 205 -16.40 -8.44 13.43
C PRO A 205 -17.67 -7.75 12.88
N ALA A 206 -17.62 -6.42 12.70
CA ALA A 206 -18.75 -5.67 12.13
C ALA A 206 -18.93 -5.98 10.64
N LYS A 207 -20.19 -6.08 10.18
CA LYS A 207 -20.55 -6.38 8.79
C LYS A 207 -19.85 -5.47 7.75
N ASN A 208 -19.55 -4.23 8.14
CA ASN A 208 -18.67 -3.35 7.39
C ASN A 208 -18.00 -2.29 8.30
N PRO A 209 -16.67 -2.26 8.41
CA PRO A 209 -15.95 -1.22 9.14
C PRO A 209 -15.77 0.07 8.33
N PHE A 210 -16.02 0.06 7.02
CA PHE A 210 -15.89 1.23 6.16
C PHE A 210 -17.18 2.06 6.15
N TYR A 211 -17.06 3.33 6.51
CA TYR A 211 -18.18 4.28 6.53
C TYR A 211 -18.35 4.97 5.18
N ALA A 212 -17.26 5.49 4.62
CA ALA A 212 -17.25 6.19 3.35
C ALA A 212 -15.89 6.03 2.64
N GLY A 213 -15.84 6.45 1.40
CA GLY A 213 -14.63 6.46 0.59
C GLY A 213 -14.59 7.69 -0.32
N PHE A 214 -13.38 8.19 -0.57
CA PHE A 214 -13.08 9.21 -1.57
C PHE A 214 -12.15 8.62 -2.65
N GLY A 215 -12.47 8.83 -3.92
CA GLY A 215 -11.67 8.36 -5.05
C GLY A 215 -12.09 9.02 -6.36
N ASN A 216 -11.18 9.10 -7.33
CA ASN A 216 -11.44 9.78 -8.61
C ASN A 216 -11.85 8.86 -9.77
N ARG A 217 -11.67 7.54 -9.63
CA ARG A 217 -12.01 6.57 -10.70
C ARG A 217 -13.37 5.94 -10.46
N ILE A 218 -14.29 6.16 -11.40
CA ILE A 218 -15.66 5.62 -11.42
C ILE A 218 -15.70 4.09 -11.20
N ASN A 219 -14.68 3.35 -11.66
CA ASN A 219 -14.63 1.90 -11.53
C ASN A 219 -14.47 1.39 -10.09
N LEU A 220 -13.82 2.18 -9.21
CA LEU A 220 -13.72 1.84 -7.78
C LEU A 220 -15.09 2.07 -7.09
N ILE A 221 -15.83 3.07 -7.57
CA ILE A 221 -17.10 3.57 -7.02
C ILE A 221 -18.27 2.62 -7.30
N HIS A 222 -18.34 2.05 -8.50
CA HIS A 222 -19.47 1.18 -8.87
C HIS A 222 -19.38 -0.24 -8.28
N LYS A 223 -18.19 -0.73 -7.93
CA LYS A 223 -18.00 -2.10 -7.40
C LYS A 223 -17.96 -2.17 -5.87
N ASN A 224 -17.69 -1.05 -5.19
CA ASN A 224 -17.77 -0.94 -3.74
C ASN A 224 -18.71 0.22 -3.43
N SER A 225 -19.93 -0.06 -2.95
CA SER A 225 -21.01 0.90 -2.65
C SER A 225 -20.68 1.95 -1.57
N PHE A 226 -19.41 2.28 -1.36
CA PHE A 226 -18.89 3.11 -0.27
C PHE A 226 -18.16 4.37 -0.74
N LEU A 227 -17.82 4.50 -2.02
CA LEU A 227 -17.09 5.67 -2.50
C LEU A 227 -18.07 6.73 -3.00
N ILE A 228 -17.99 7.94 -2.45
CA ILE A 228 -18.75 9.09 -2.94
C ILE A 228 -17.94 9.72 -4.08
N SER A 229 -18.50 9.74 -5.29
CA SER A 229 -17.96 10.52 -6.41
C SER A 229 -18.24 12.00 -6.16
N ARG A 230 -17.28 12.87 -6.50
CA ARG A 230 -17.63 14.23 -6.93
C ARG A 230 -18.23 14.19 -8.32
#